data_AF-A0A1Y2IAE3-F1
#
_entry.id   AF-A0A1Y2IAE3-F1
#
_cell.length_a   1.000
_cell.length_b   1.000
_cell.length_c   1.000
_cell.angle_alpha   90.00
_cell.angle_beta   90.00
_cell.angle_gamma   90.00
#
_symmetry.space_group_name_H-M   'P 1'
#
loop_
_entity.id
_entity.type
_entity.pdbx_description
1 polymer ?
#
loop_
_entity_poly.entity_id
_entity_poly.type
_entity_poly.pdbx_seq_one_letter_code
_entity_poly.pdbx_strand_id
1 'polypeptide(L)'
;MSWFASLATVCKTLLPYVETVLYRGALLETCPTAITYLRSVIKPQRPHRAVAVCSLALNVRNGISVVQPFKHAFSKLVNLYELSLVTDTVDLFEVLLVTPPHIRILEVGGSNYPTCFHDILTTHSRINKLSIEFVCEVRSAKSGPGKTQRTPFLSDGALFPNIKSLSLSASTFPPKLIQYSYPITSLELSRPYHEDTTYALKLFKQTLVSFTVLKLITSECPSRCFWPTWMLHGARLPKLRILQVQNQWGMDLQLDEGEFDYPDVEAMEVPGLGKSCPKLETIIWAVEQGVPEALYEDWSEGDAPIQNYVRTLVDTLPSFVRLVVYDPEEATTTPDGMFYGDIWTQENMDSDEPDNDVVDTPLWKQEACAAATEVSTKKAR
;
A
#
# COMPACT_ATOMS: atom_id res chain seq x y z
N MET A 1 11.05 -4.67 25.71
CA MET A 1 12.02 -3.54 25.66
C MET A 1 12.58 -3.16 27.03
N SER A 2 11.80 -3.13 28.13
CA SER A 2 12.29 -2.66 29.45
C SER A 2 13.47 -3.49 30.01
N TRP A 3 13.44 -4.82 29.88
CA TRP A 3 14.52 -5.69 30.33
C TRP A 3 15.85 -5.45 29.57
N PHE A 4 15.76 -5.09 28.29
CA PHE A 4 16.93 -4.80 27.45
C PHE A 4 17.57 -3.46 27.81
N ALA A 5 16.76 -2.45 28.16
CA ALA A 5 17.23 -1.19 28.72
C ALA A 5 17.92 -1.39 30.09
N SER A 6 17.46 -2.34 30.90
CA SER A 6 18.08 -2.71 32.18
C SER A 6 19.44 -3.40 32.03
N LEU A 7 19.77 -4.00 30.89
CA LEU A 7 21.11 -4.55 30.66
C LEU A 7 22.19 -3.45 30.67
N ALA A 8 21.86 -2.25 30.19
CA ALA A 8 22.77 -1.11 30.20
C ALA A 8 23.00 -0.53 31.60
N THR A 9 22.09 -0.75 32.56
CA THR A 9 22.27 -0.33 33.95
C THR A 9 23.17 -1.30 34.71
N VAL A 10 23.16 -2.59 34.36
CA VAL A 10 24.04 -3.63 34.93
C VAL A 10 25.44 -3.58 34.32
N CYS A 11 25.57 -3.30 33.01
CA CYS A 11 26.86 -3.26 32.32
C CYS A 11 26.97 -2.05 31.39
N LYS A 12 27.68 -1.00 31.83
CA LYS A 12 27.85 0.26 31.07
C LYS A 12 28.51 0.08 29.71
N THR A 13 29.30 -0.97 29.50
CA THR A 13 29.93 -1.29 28.20
C THR A 13 28.92 -1.79 27.16
N LEU A 14 27.75 -2.29 27.58
CA LEU A 14 26.66 -2.69 26.70
C LEU A 14 25.79 -1.50 26.26
N LEU A 15 25.96 -0.32 26.87
CA LEU A 15 25.14 0.86 26.60
C LEU A 15 25.09 1.24 25.11
N PRO A 16 26.19 1.23 24.32
CA PRO A 16 26.12 1.53 22.90
C PRO A 16 25.24 0.53 22.13
N TYR A 17 25.36 -0.77 22.42
CA TYR A 17 24.56 -1.81 21.77
C TYR A 17 23.08 -1.71 22.13
N VAL A 18 22.79 -1.43 23.40
CA VAL A 18 21.41 -1.20 23.86
C VAL A 18 20.80 0.02 23.17
N GLU A 19 21.55 1.12 23.09
CA GLU A 19 21.11 2.31 22.36
C GLU A 19 20.94 2.06 20.86
N THR A 20 21.80 1.25 20.22
CA THR A 20 21.62 0.91 18.81
C THR A 20 20.28 0.22 18.55
N VAL A 21 19.85 -0.70 19.43
CA VAL A 21 18.55 -1.35 19.29
C VAL A 21 17.40 -0.38 19.56
N LEU A 22 17.51 0.42 20.63
CA LEU A 22 16.45 1.35 21.04
C LEU A 22 16.21 2.49 20.03
N TYR A 23 17.26 2.93 19.32
CA TYR A 23 17.17 4.03 18.36
C TYR A 23 16.97 3.55 16.91
N ARG A 24 16.92 2.23 16.67
CA ARG A 24 16.82 1.66 15.32
C ARG A 24 15.60 2.14 14.54
N GLY A 25 14.45 2.19 15.22
CA GLY A 25 13.18 2.67 14.69
C GLY A 25 12.51 3.58 15.71
N ALA A 26 11.92 4.69 15.27
CA ALA A 26 11.18 5.59 16.15
C ALA A 26 9.90 6.11 15.50
N LEU A 27 8.78 6.02 16.22
CA LEU A 27 7.51 6.65 15.91
C LEU A 27 7.32 7.86 16.85
N LEU A 28 7.17 9.04 16.27
CA LEU A 28 7.11 10.32 16.97
C LEU A 28 5.81 11.04 16.64
N GLU A 29 4.82 10.93 17.53
CA GLU A 29 3.45 11.41 17.31
C GLU A 29 3.17 12.79 17.94
N THR A 30 4.11 13.31 18.74
CA THR A 30 3.95 14.61 19.40
C THR A 30 5.21 15.45 19.27
N CYS A 31 5.05 16.79 19.23
CA CYS A 31 6.20 17.70 19.16
C CYS A 31 7.16 17.55 20.35
N PRO A 32 6.72 17.42 21.62
CA PRO A 32 7.64 17.22 22.75
C PRO A 32 8.48 15.94 22.64
N THR A 33 7.86 14.82 22.24
CA THR A 33 8.58 13.56 22.06
C THR A 33 9.55 13.66 20.88
N ALA A 34 9.12 14.25 19.76
CA ALA A 34 9.96 14.48 18.60
C ALA A 34 11.19 15.35 18.93
N ILE A 35 10.98 16.50 19.57
CA ILE A 35 12.08 17.41 19.97
C ILE A 35 13.07 16.68 20.89
N THR A 36 12.57 15.94 21.87
CA THR A 36 13.42 15.22 22.84
C THR A 36 14.25 14.16 22.13
N TYR A 37 13.62 13.36 21.27
CA TYR A 37 14.29 12.32 20.49
C TYR A 37 15.35 12.92 19.55
N LEU A 38 14.97 13.91 18.73
CA LEU A 38 15.86 14.55 17.75
C LEU A 38 17.06 15.23 18.42
N ARG A 39 16.88 15.87 19.58
CA ARG A 39 17.99 16.42 20.38
C ARG A 39 18.89 15.32 20.96
N SER A 40 18.31 14.17 21.31
CA SER A 40 19.04 13.06 21.93
C SER A 40 19.96 12.31 20.96
N VAL A 41 19.60 12.25 19.67
CA VAL A 41 20.40 11.58 18.62
C VAL A 41 21.58 12.43 18.16
N ILE A 42 21.48 13.76 18.27
CA ILE A 42 22.55 14.68 17.86
C ILE A 42 23.57 15.00 18.95
N LYS A 43 23.48 14.36 20.13
CA LYS A 43 24.39 14.60 21.26
C LYS A 43 25.82 14.25 20.87
N PRO A 44 26.77 15.21 20.94
CA PRO A 44 28.17 14.97 20.54
C PRO A 44 28.84 13.81 21.30
N GLN A 45 28.42 13.56 22.54
CA GLN A 45 28.98 12.50 23.39
C GLN A 45 28.46 11.10 23.05
N ARG A 46 27.45 10.97 22.18
CA ARG A 46 26.81 9.69 21.81
C ARG A 46 26.54 9.63 20.30
N PRO A 47 27.57 9.74 19.44
CA PRO A 47 27.41 9.84 17.99
C PRO A 47 26.80 8.57 17.36
N HIS A 48 26.98 7.40 17.99
CA HIS A 48 26.41 6.13 17.54
C HIS A 48 24.88 6.12 17.51
N ARG A 49 24.21 7.01 18.26
CA ARG A 49 22.74 7.10 18.27
C ARG A 49 22.16 7.55 16.93
N ALA A 50 22.75 8.57 16.32
CA ALA A 50 22.31 9.03 15.00
C ALA A 50 22.55 7.97 13.91
N VAL A 51 23.66 7.25 14.01
CA VAL A 51 24.03 6.14 13.12
C VAL A 51 23.12 4.93 13.30
N ALA A 52 22.56 4.74 14.50
CA ALA A 52 21.65 3.63 14.76
C ALA A 52 20.28 3.81 14.10
N VAL A 53 19.85 5.04 13.81
CA VAL A 53 18.53 5.31 13.24
C VAL A 53 18.46 4.80 11.81
N CYS A 54 17.62 3.79 11.60
CA CYS A 54 17.36 3.17 10.31
C CYS A 54 15.97 3.52 9.77
N SER A 55 15.01 3.70 10.68
CA SER A 55 13.61 4.04 10.39
C SER A 55 13.13 5.17 11.31
N LEU A 56 12.46 6.17 10.74
CA LEU A 56 11.93 7.31 11.49
C LEU A 56 10.54 7.68 10.94
N ALA A 57 9.53 7.66 11.80
CA ALA A 57 8.20 8.15 11.52
C ALA A 57 7.93 9.41 12.36
N LEU A 58 7.71 10.55 11.70
CA LEU A 58 7.35 11.81 12.31
C LEU A 58 5.91 12.16 11.89
N ASN A 59 4.96 11.87 12.76
CA ASN A 59 3.54 12.09 12.54
C ASN A 59 3.04 13.21 13.46
N VAL A 60 3.25 14.47 13.05
CA VAL A 60 2.86 15.65 13.82
C VAL A 60 2.16 16.64 12.91
N ARG A 61 0.88 16.93 13.16
CA ARG A 61 0.12 17.88 12.35
C ARG A 61 0.77 19.27 12.28
N ASN A 62 1.02 19.90 13.44
CA ASN A 62 1.71 21.19 13.53
C ASN A 62 3.10 21.03 14.17
N GLY A 63 4.13 20.97 13.33
CA GLY A 63 5.51 20.67 13.67
C GLY A 63 6.48 21.85 13.64
N ILE A 64 6.01 23.10 13.68
CA ILE A 64 6.90 24.30 13.56
C ILE A 64 8.08 24.25 14.54
N SER A 65 7.82 23.86 15.80
CA SER A 65 8.85 23.74 16.83
C SER A 65 9.83 22.57 16.62
N VAL A 66 9.48 21.62 15.75
CA VAL A 66 10.26 20.43 15.39
C VAL A 66 11.18 20.70 14.20
N VAL A 67 10.88 21.68 13.34
CA VAL A 67 11.65 21.99 12.11
C VAL A 67 13.15 22.10 12.36
N GLN A 68 13.56 22.96 13.31
CA GLN A 68 14.99 23.15 13.59
C GLN A 68 15.64 21.90 14.18
N PRO A 69 15.11 21.27 15.26
CA PRO A 69 15.60 19.98 15.74
C PRO A 69 15.74 18.92 14.65
N PHE A 70 14.74 18.80 13.76
CA PHE A 70 14.73 17.84 12.67
C PHE A 70 15.84 18.15 11.67
N LYS A 71 15.96 19.40 11.21
CA LYS A 71 17.04 19.84 10.32
C LYS A 71 18.44 19.54 10.85
N HIS A 72 18.66 19.72 12.15
CA HIS A 72 19.96 19.45 12.78
C HIS A 72 20.26 17.96 12.95
N ALA A 73 19.21 17.14 13.09
CA ALA A 73 19.34 15.69 13.20
C ALA A 73 19.49 15.02 11.85
N PHE A 74 18.68 15.42 10.86
CA PHE A 74 18.51 14.74 9.59
C PHE A 74 19.84 14.47 8.86
N SER A 75 20.72 15.49 8.79
CA SER A 75 22.05 15.37 8.15
C SER A 75 22.99 14.37 8.82
N LYS A 76 22.69 13.95 10.06
CA LYS A 76 23.48 12.99 10.85
C LYS A 76 22.91 11.58 10.79
N LEU A 77 21.67 11.39 10.31
CA LEU A 77 21.00 10.09 10.25
C LEU A 77 21.46 9.28 9.03
N VAL A 78 22.77 9.06 8.91
CA VAL A 78 23.39 8.52 7.68
C VAL A 78 22.90 7.13 7.26
N ASN A 79 22.35 6.36 8.19
CA ASN A 79 21.81 5.01 7.95
C ASN A 79 20.27 4.99 7.78
N LEU A 80 19.62 6.15 7.83
CA LEU A 80 18.18 6.25 7.61
C LEU A 80 17.85 5.83 6.18
N TYR A 81 17.09 4.75 6.04
CA TYR A 81 16.59 4.28 4.76
C TYR A 81 15.06 4.34 4.66
N GLU A 82 14.36 4.41 5.79
CA GLU A 82 12.90 4.53 5.87
C GLU A 82 12.51 5.81 6.61
N LEU A 83 11.70 6.64 5.96
CA LEU A 83 11.18 7.88 6.51
C LEU A 83 9.67 7.97 6.25
N SER A 84 8.89 8.12 7.32
CA SER A 84 7.51 8.57 7.26
C SER A 84 7.42 10.00 7.80
N LEU A 85 6.85 10.92 7.00
CA LEU A 85 6.67 12.31 7.35
C LEU A 85 5.23 12.74 7.06
N VAL A 86 4.39 12.70 8.10
CA VAL A 86 2.98 13.08 8.03
C VAL A 86 2.79 14.36 8.85
N THR A 87 2.60 15.49 8.15
CA THR A 87 2.55 16.81 8.79
C THR A 87 1.88 17.85 7.89
N ASP A 88 1.26 18.86 8.50
CA ASP A 88 0.76 20.05 7.81
C ASP A 88 1.84 21.14 7.67
N THR A 89 3.02 20.94 8.27
CA THR A 89 4.12 21.93 8.28
C THR A 89 5.07 21.72 7.10
N VAL A 90 4.89 22.52 6.03
CA VAL A 90 5.65 22.41 4.76
C VAL A 90 7.17 22.48 4.98
N ASP A 91 7.65 23.32 5.89
CA ASP A 91 9.09 23.50 6.19
C ASP A 91 9.80 22.20 6.62
N LEU A 92 9.07 21.21 7.16
CA LEU A 92 9.65 19.90 7.48
C LEU A 92 10.03 19.11 6.23
N PHE A 93 9.27 19.26 5.14
CA PHE A 93 9.58 18.63 3.86
C PHE A 93 10.79 19.29 3.20
N GLU A 94 10.95 20.61 3.33
CA GLU A 94 12.11 21.33 2.77
C GLU A 94 13.44 20.85 3.35
N VAL A 95 13.45 20.31 4.57
CA VAL A 95 14.64 19.68 5.17
C VAL A 95 15.16 18.52 4.32
N LEU A 96 14.27 17.82 3.60
CA LEU A 96 14.62 16.68 2.75
C LEU A 96 15.39 17.09 1.48
N LEU A 97 15.42 18.38 1.13
CA LEU A 97 16.24 18.90 0.03
C LEU A 97 17.75 18.86 0.36
N VAL A 98 18.10 18.67 1.63
CA VAL A 98 19.48 18.55 2.07
C VAL A 98 19.86 17.07 2.15
N THR A 99 20.93 16.68 1.47
CA THR A 99 21.56 15.36 1.63
C THR A 99 22.78 15.47 2.55
N PRO A 100 23.08 14.45 3.38
CA PRO A 100 22.56 13.06 3.39
C PRO A 100 21.47 12.82 4.45
N PRO A 101 20.45 11.97 4.19
CA PRO A 101 20.58 10.50 4.18
C PRO A 101 20.11 9.80 2.88
N HIS A 102 20.31 8.47 2.77
CA HIS A 102 20.00 7.66 1.58
C HIS A 102 18.64 6.94 1.67
N ILE A 103 17.57 7.71 1.59
CA ILE A 103 16.20 7.21 1.73
C ILE A 103 15.87 6.22 0.58
N ARG A 104 15.25 5.10 0.95
CA ARG A 104 14.74 4.06 0.03
C ARG A 104 13.22 3.95 0.10
N ILE A 105 12.67 4.08 1.31
CA ILE A 105 11.23 4.05 1.59
C ILE A 105 10.85 5.43 2.09
N LEU A 106 9.95 6.09 1.36
CA LEU A 106 9.43 7.40 1.72
C LEU A 106 7.90 7.33 1.81
N GLU A 107 7.36 7.69 2.97
CA GLU A 107 5.93 7.90 3.19
C GLU A 107 5.72 9.37 3.56
N VAL A 108 4.78 10.01 2.88
CA VAL A 108 4.48 11.43 3.07
C VAL A 108 3.00 11.68 3.08
N GLY A 109 2.56 12.59 3.94
CA GLY A 109 1.14 12.93 4.05
C GLY A 109 0.89 14.21 4.82
N GLY A 110 -0.38 14.57 4.92
CA GLY A 110 -0.84 15.79 5.58
C GLY A 110 -1.72 16.64 4.67
N SER A 111 -2.16 17.78 5.19
CA SER A 111 -3.13 18.65 4.51
C SER A 111 -2.48 19.58 3.48
N ASN A 112 -1.16 19.78 3.56
CA ASN A 112 -0.43 20.76 2.77
C ASN A 112 0.63 20.08 1.89
N TYR A 113 0.34 19.97 0.59
CA TYR A 113 1.29 19.43 -0.39
C TYR A 113 2.48 20.39 -0.61
N PRO A 114 3.74 19.94 -0.42
CA PRO A 114 4.90 20.80 -0.60
C PRO A 114 5.17 21.07 -2.09
N THR A 115 5.33 22.34 -2.48
CA THR A 115 5.63 22.69 -3.89
C THR A 115 6.97 22.14 -4.38
N CYS A 116 7.93 21.96 -3.47
CA CYS A 116 9.25 21.38 -3.74
C CYS A 116 9.26 19.84 -3.70
N PHE A 117 8.11 19.16 -3.62
CA PHE A 117 8.06 17.70 -3.52
C PHE A 117 8.79 17.00 -4.68
N HIS A 118 8.67 17.59 -5.86
CA HIS A 118 9.41 17.19 -7.05
C HIS A 118 10.94 17.17 -6.82
N ASP A 119 11.48 18.23 -6.23
CA ASP A 119 12.92 18.37 -5.96
C ASP A 119 13.39 17.40 -4.89
N ILE A 120 12.53 17.08 -3.90
CA ILE A 120 12.80 16.08 -2.87
C ILE A 120 13.00 14.70 -3.50
N LEU A 121 12.11 14.31 -4.41
CA LEU A 121 12.19 13.01 -5.08
C LEU A 121 13.45 12.91 -5.96
N THR A 122 13.82 13.98 -6.66
CA THR A 122 15.08 14.07 -7.42
C THR A 122 16.30 13.92 -6.53
N THR A 123 16.29 14.63 -5.39
CA THR A 123 17.38 14.60 -4.40
C THR A 123 17.59 13.19 -3.84
N HIS A 124 16.49 12.47 -3.61
CA HIS A 124 16.48 11.10 -3.09
C HIS A 124 16.25 10.06 -4.19
N SER A 125 17.05 10.11 -5.25
CA SER A 125 16.95 9.23 -6.43
C SER A 125 16.98 7.71 -6.16
N ARG A 126 17.33 7.27 -4.95
CA ARG A 126 17.36 5.85 -4.53
C ARG A 126 16.03 5.35 -3.96
N ILE A 127 15.02 6.21 -3.82
CA ILE A 127 13.68 5.80 -3.39
C ILE A 127 13.14 4.74 -4.35
N ASN A 128 12.69 3.63 -3.79
CA ASN A 128 12.07 2.52 -4.53
C ASN A 128 10.63 2.23 -4.08
N LYS A 129 10.25 2.65 -2.86
CA LYS A 129 8.89 2.59 -2.32
C LYS A 129 8.46 3.99 -1.90
N LEU A 130 7.33 4.44 -2.45
CA LEU A 130 6.74 5.74 -2.15
C LEU A 130 5.28 5.56 -1.74
N SER A 131 4.90 6.13 -0.61
CA SER A 131 3.51 6.25 -0.16
C SER A 131 3.11 7.72 -0.08
N ILE A 132 1.96 8.09 -0.63
CA ILE A 132 1.45 9.46 -0.67
C ILE A 132 0.03 9.52 -0.08
N GLU A 133 -0.11 10.29 0.99
CA GLU A 133 -1.35 10.48 1.75
C GLU A 133 -1.67 11.98 1.94
N PHE A 134 -1.32 12.81 0.96
CA PHE A 134 -1.69 14.22 1.00
C PHE A 134 -3.18 14.43 0.75
N VAL A 135 -3.76 15.44 1.40
CA VAL A 135 -5.07 15.98 1.05
C VAL A 135 -4.91 16.99 -0.08
N CYS A 136 -5.31 16.62 -1.30
CA CYS A 136 -5.27 17.52 -2.46
C CYS A 136 -6.69 17.91 -2.90
N GLU A 137 -7.00 19.20 -2.84
CA GLU A 137 -8.19 19.73 -3.52
C GLU A 137 -7.92 19.79 -5.04
N VAL A 138 -8.37 18.79 -5.80
CA VAL A 138 -8.40 18.89 -7.27
C VAL A 138 -9.57 19.78 -7.67
N ARG A 139 -9.38 21.10 -7.64
CA ARG A 139 -10.37 22.02 -8.22
C ARG A 139 -10.35 21.87 -9.74
N SER A 140 -11.40 21.23 -10.27
CA SER A 140 -11.76 21.28 -11.68
C SER A 140 -11.76 22.73 -12.16
N ALA A 141 -11.24 22.99 -13.34
CA ALA A 141 -10.94 24.30 -13.91
C ALA A 141 -12.16 25.22 -14.19
N LYS A 142 -13.29 25.05 -13.48
CA LYS A 142 -14.54 25.78 -13.69
C LYS A 142 -14.88 26.82 -12.61
N SER A 143 -14.08 27.00 -11.56
CA SER A 143 -14.36 27.99 -10.51
C SER A 143 -13.33 29.12 -10.45
N GLY A 144 -13.61 30.22 -11.16
CA GLY A 144 -13.20 31.61 -10.86
C GLY A 144 -11.70 31.96 -10.74
N PRO A 145 -11.33 33.25 -10.92
CA PRO A 145 -9.96 33.72 -10.76
C PRO A 145 -9.68 34.00 -9.27
N GLY A 146 -9.60 32.95 -8.47
CA GLY A 146 -9.08 33.02 -7.11
C GLY A 146 -7.71 32.34 -7.06
N LYS A 147 -6.67 33.05 -6.59
CA LYS A 147 -5.31 32.52 -6.37
C LYS A 147 -5.34 31.37 -5.37
N THR A 148 -5.69 30.18 -5.83
CA THR A 148 -5.56 28.92 -5.10
C THR A 148 -4.44 28.15 -5.77
N GLN A 149 -3.41 27.84 -4.98
CA GLN A 149 -2.19 27.20 -5.42
C GLN A 149 -2.57 25.82 -5.96
N ARG A 150 -2.47 25.63 -7.28
CA ARG A 150 -2.71 24.33 -7.91
C ARG A 150 -1.65 23.36 -7.41
N THR A 151 -2.05 22.20 -6.90
CA THR A 151 -1.12 21.09 -6.66
C THR A 151 -0.41 20.79 -7.99
N PRO A 152 0.93 20.94 -8.07
CA PRO A 152 1.64 20.65 -9.29
C PRO A 152 1.52 19.15 -9.59
N PHE A 153 1.28 18.82 -10.85
CA PHE A 153 1.29 17.43 -11.30
C PHE A 153 2.69 16.82 -11.10
N LEU A 154 2.75 15.52 -10.80
CA LEU A 154 3.98 14.75 -10.91
C LEU A 154 4.24 14.43 -12.38
N SER A 155 4.55 15.49 -13.14
CA SER A 155 4.56 15.52 -14.61
C SER A 155 5.96 15.60 -15.23
N ASP A 156 6.99 15.12 -14.56
CA ASP A 156 8.30 14.96 -15.20
C ASP A 156 8.67 13.47 -15.23
N GLY A 157 8.65 12.92 -16.45
CA GLY A 157 8.97 11.52 -16.74
C GLY A 157 10.36 11.09 -16.30
N ALA A 158 11.29 12.03 -16.05
CA ALA A 158 12.68 11.73 -15.68
C ALA A 158 12.87 11.36 -14.20
N LEU A 159 11.89 11.62 -13.33
CA LEU A 159 12.07 11.59 -11.87
C LEU A 159 12.04 10.20 -11.23
N PHE A 160 11.38 9.23 -11.86
CA PHE A 160 11.04 7.97 -11.19
C PHE A 160 11.51 6.70 -11.92
N PRO A 161 12.76 6.59 -12.43
CA PRO A 161 13.23 5.31 -12.96
C PRO A 161 13.29 4.20 -11.89
N ASN A 162 13.50 4.60 -10.63
CA ASN A 162 13.80 3.67 -9.53
C ASN A 162 12.59 3.31 -8.65
N ILE A 163 11.50 4.07 -8.70
CA ILE A 163 10.30 3.72 -7.93
C ILE A 163 9.65 2.50 -8.54
N LYS A 164 9.48 1.46 -7.72
CA LYS A 164 8.85 0.18 -8.07
C LYS A 164 7.54 -0.03 -7.35
N SER A 165 7.42 0.49 -6.13
CA SER A 165 6.21 0.40 -5.32
C SER A 165 5.63 1.79 -5.08
N LEU A 166 4.36 1.97 -5.42
CA LEU A 166 3.63 3.21 -5.19
C LEU A 166 2.34 2.90 -4.42
N SER A 167 2.14 3.57 -3.29
CA SER A 167 0.86 3.59 -2.57
C SER A 167 0.27 4.99 -2.59
N LEU A 168 -1.03 5.10 -2.89
CA LEU A 168 -1.76 6.35 -2.94
C LEU A 168 -3.06 6.24 -2.15
N SER A 169 -3.32 7.20 -1.27
CA SER A 169 -4.68 7.46 -0.79
C SER A 169 -5.48 8.12 -1.91
N ALA A 170 -6.11 7.31 -2.76
CA ALA A 170 -6.70 7.77 -4.02
C ALA A 170 -7.89 8.72 -3.84
N SER A 171 -8.59 8.65 -2.70
CA SER A 171 -9.67 9.57 -2.36
C SER A 171 -9.18 11.01 -2.13
N THR A 172 -7.94 11.19 -1.69
CA THR A 172 -7.37 12.50 -1.37
C THR A 172 -6.24 12.92 -2.31
N PHE A 173 -5.52 11.95 -2.88
CA PHE A 173 -4.47 12.13 -3.87
C PHE A 173 -4.76 11.23 -5.09
N PRO A 174 -5.60 11.69 -6.03
CA PRO A 174 -6.04 10.84 -7.13
C PRO A 174 -4.88 10.51 -8.08
N PRO A 175 -4.82 9.28 -8.62
CA PRO A 175 -3.81 8.85 -9.60
C PRO A 175 -3.70 9.76 -10.83
N LYS A 176 -4.77 10.50 -11.17
CA LYS A 176 -4.79 11.50 -12.26
C LYS A 176 -3.74 12.62 -12.08
N LEU A 177 -3.17 12.79 -10.88
CA LEU A 177 -2.06 13.70 -10.62
C LEU A 177 -0.71 13.19 -11.16
N ILE A 178 -0.65 11.93 -11.60
CA ILE A 178 0.52 11.26 -12.15
C ILE A 178 0.32 11.09 -13.66
N GLN A 179 1.15 11.74 -14.47
CA GLN A 179 0.94 11.76 -15.93
C GLN A 179 1.82 10.78 -16.72
N TYR A 180 2.86 10.22 -16.09
CA TYR A 180 3.84 9.37 -16.76
C TYR A 180 3.71 7.92 -16.31
N SER A 181 3.88 6.99 -17.26
CA SER A 181 3.92 5.56 -17.01
C SER A 181 5.29 5.16 -16.45
N TYR A 182 5.57 5.58 -15.22
CA TYR A 182 6.75 5.15 -14.48
C TYR A 182 6.80 3.61 -14.40
N PRO A 183 8.00 3.01 -14.22
CA PRO A 183 8.18 1.56 -14.16
C PRO A 183 7.71 0.95 -12.83
N ILE A 184 6.51 1.32 -12.38
CA ILE A 184 5.84 0.81 -11.20
C ILE A 184 5.46 -0.64 -11.44
N THR A 185 5.89 -1.52 -10.55
CA THR A 185 5.57 -2.95 -10.55
C THR A 185 4.56 -3.31 -9.46
N SER A 186 4.47 -2.52 -8.39
CA SER A 186 3.50 -2.69 -7.30
C SER A 186 2.72 -1.40 -7.11
N LEU A 187 1.40 -1.45 -7.25
CA LEU A 187 0.51 -0.32 -7.02
C LEU A 187 -0.47 -0.65 -5.90
N GLU A 188 -0.64 0.28 -4.97
CA GLU A 188 -1.66 0.24 -3.94
C GLU A 188 -2.53 1.49 -4.02
N LEU A 189 -3.85 1.31 -4.07
CA LEU A 189 -4.82 2.41 -4.09
C LEU A 189 -5.79 2.27 -2.92
N SER A 190 -5.82 3.26 -2.04
CA SER A 190 -6.77 3.30 -0.92
C SER A 190 -7.97 4.18 -1.26
N ARG A 191 -9.17 3.60 -1.12
CA ARG A 191 -10.48 4.21 -1.40
C ARG A 191 -10.57 4.93 -2.75
N PRO A 192 -10.16 4.31 -3.88
CA PRO A 192 -10.26 4.96 -5.18
C PRO A 192 -11.71 5.03 -5.68
N TYR A 193 -12.03 6.08 -6.44
CA TYR A 193 -13.19 6.04 -7.32
C TYR A 193 -12.95 5.10 -8.52
N HIS A 194 -14.02 4.67 -9.19
CA HIS A 194 -13.92 3.77 -10.34
C HIS A 194 -13.05 4.34 -11.49
N GLU A 195 -13.19 5.65 -11.76
CA GLU A 195 -12.40 6.33 -12.77
C GLU A 195 -10.90 6.38 -12.44
N ASP A 196 -10.56 6.51 -11.16
CA ASP A 196 -9.17 6.58 -10.69
C ASP A 196 -8.48 5.23 -10.84
N THR A 197 -9.18 4.15 -10.51
CA THR A 197 -8.74 2.77 -10.77
C THR A 197 -8.48 2.58 -12.26
N THR A 198 -9.45 2.93 -13.11
CA THR A 198 -9.35 2.78 -14.57
C THR A 198 -8.17 3.57 -15.14
N TYR A 199 -8.00 4.81 -14.67
CA TYR A 199 -6.88 5.66 -15.06
C TYR A 199 -5.54 5.04 -14.68
N ALA A 200 -5.38 4.60 -13.42
CA ALA A 200 -4.13 4.03 -12.94
C ALA A 200 -3.76 2.73 -13.67
N LEU A 201 -4.72 1.84 -13.88
CA LEU A 201 -4.51 0.60 -14.63
C LEU A 201 -4.12 0.86 -16.08
N LYS A 202 -4.68 1.90 -16.71
CA LYS A 202 -4.28 2.33 -18.06
C LYS A 202 -2.86 2.90 -18.08
N LEU A 203 -2.50 3.67 -17.06
CA LEU A 203 -1.20 4.32 -16.95
C LEU A 203 -0.06 3.31 -16.75
N PHE A 204 -0.24 2.35 -15.83
CA PHE A 204 0.79 1.38 -15.46
C PHE A 204 0.68 0.01 -16.16
N LYS A 205 -0.13 -0.06 -17.23
CA LYS A 205 -0.52 -1.32 -17.88
C LYS A 205 0.63 -2.24 -18.28
N GLN A 206 1.78 -1.68 -18.65
CA GLN A 206 2.92 -2.47 -19.18
C GLN A 206 3.89 -2.98 -18.11
N THR A 207 3.77 -2.50 -16.88
CA THR A 207 4.78 -2.70 -15.83
C THR A 207 4.21 -3.35 -14.58
N LEU A 208 2.90 -3.19 -14.33
CA LEU A 208 2.25 -3.67 -13.13
C LEU A 208 2.31 -5.20 -12.99
N VAL A 209 2.79 -5.66 -11.83
CA VAL A 209 2.92 -7.07 -11.43
C VAL A 209 2.01 -7.38 -10.23
N SER A 210 1.94 -6.46 -9.27
CA SER A 210 1.06 -6.56 -8.11
C SER A 210 0.13 -5.33 -8.06
N PHE A 211 -1.15 -5.57 -7.85
CA PHE A 211 -2.14 -4.53 -7.63
C PHE A 211 -2.91 -4.81 -6.33
N THR A 212 -2.85 -3.86 -5.41
CA THR A 212 -3.64 -3.86 -4.17
C THR A 212 -4.61 -2.69 -4.19
N VAL A 213 -5.83 -2.94 -3.73
CA VAL A 213 -6.85 -1.91 -3.61
C VAL A 213 -7.68 -2.13 -2.37
N LEU A 214 -7.83 -1.07 -1.58
CA LEU A 214 -8.83 -0.96 -0.54
C LEU A 214 -10.01 -0.20 -1.14
N LYS A 215 -11.09 -0.90 -1.48
CA LYS A 215 -12.24 -0.34 -2.19
C LYS A 215 -13.39 -0.11 -1.21
N LEU A 216 -13.94 1.10 -1.23
CA LEU A 216 -15.19 1.38 -0.53
C LEU A 216 -16.37 0.89 -1.39
N ILE A 217 -17.20 0.02 -0.83
CA ILE A 217 -18.46 -0.43 -1.44
C ILE A 217 -19.60 0.32 -0.78
N THR A 218 -20.50 0.88 -1.57
CA THR A 218 -21.68 1.63 -1.12
C THR A 218 -22.91 1.08 -1.82
N SER A 219 -24.11 1.45 -1.37
CA SER A 219 -25.40 1.12 -2.00
C SER A 219 -25.50 1.57 -3.47
N GLU A 220 -24.70 2.56 -3.88
CA GLU A 220 -24.62 3.02 -5.27
C GLU A 220 -23.76 2.10 -6.18
N CYS A 221 -22.98 1.19 -5.58
CA CYS A 221 -22.14 0.27 -6.34
C CYS A 221 -23.00 -0.83 -6.99
N PRO A 222 -22.79 -1.15 -8.28
CA PRO A 222 -23.49 -2.28 -8.90
C PRO A 222 -22.99 -3.62 -8.33
N SER A 223 -23.85 -4.65 -8.34
CA SER A 223 -23.57 -6.01 -7.85
C SER A 223 -22.21 -6.61 -8.27
N ARG A 224 -21.81 -6.39 -9.52
CA ARG A 224 -20.49 -6.78 -10.05
C ARG A 224 -19.29 -6.21 -9.30
N CYS A 225 -19.44 -5.10 -8.57
CA CYS A 225 -18.36 -4.45 -7.85
C CYS A 225 -17.88 -5.23 -6.63
N PHE A 226 -18.63 -6.22 -6.16
CA PHE A 226 -18.25 -7.09 -5.06
C PHE A 226 -17.18 -8.10 -5.51
N TRP A 227 -17.27 -8.62 -6.73
CA TRP A 227 -16.29 -9.56 -7.29
C TRP A 227 -14.92 -8.91 -7.52
N PRO A 228 -13.82 -9.50 -7.00
CA PRO A 228 -12.51 -8.85 -7.05
C PRO A 228 -11.99 -8.68 -8.48
N THR A 229 -12.25 -9.64 -9.37
CA THR A 229 -11.82 -9.57 -10.78
C THR A 229 -12.50 -8.47 -11.59
N TRP A 230 -13.71 -8.02 -11.21
CA TRP A 230 -14.43 -6.99 -11.95
C TRP A 230 -13.66 -5.68 -12.06
N MET A 231 -12.80 -5.40 -11.08
CA MET A 231 -11.90 -4.24 -11.12
C MET A 231 -10.92 -4.24 -12.29
N LEU A 232 -10.66 -5.40 -12.90
CA LEU A 232 -9.80 -5.55 -14.06
C LEU A 232 -10.57 -5.41 -15.38
N HIS A 233 -11.89 -5.18 -15.33
CA HIS A 233 -12.71 -5.04 -16.53
C HIS A 233 -12.18 -3.93 -17.46
N GLY A 234 -11.97 -4.28 -18.73
CA GLY A 234 -11.43 -3.37 -19.74
C GLY A 234 -9.94 -3.02 -19.58
N ALA A 235 -9.26 -3.50 -18.54
CA ALA A 235 -7.82 -3.34 -18.37
C ALA A 235 -7.06 -4.48 -19.08
N ARG A 236 -5.89 -4.18 -19.64
CA ARG A 236 -4.98 -5.17 -20.22
C ARG A 236 -3.64 -5.12 -19.49
N LEU A 237 -3.42 -6.07 -18.59
CA LEU A 237 -2.29 -6.10 -17.64
C LEU A 237 -1.48 -7.40 -17.85
N PRO A 238 -0.67 -7.50 -18.91
CA PRO A 238 0.01 -8.74 -19.30
C PRO A 238 1.07 -9.24 -18.32
N LYS A 239 1.42 -8.46 -17.30
CA LYS A 239 2.40 -8.81 -16.27
C LYS A 239 1.79 -8.98 -14.88
N LEU A 240 0.51 -8.67 -14.70
CA LEU A 240 -0.17 -8.79 -13.41
C LEU A 240 -0.16 -10.27 -13.00
N ARG A 241 0.34 -10.52 -11.79
CA ARG A 241 0.43 -11.84 -11.16
C ARG A 241 -0.39 -11.92 -9.88
N ILE A 242 -0.48 -10.80 -9.15
CA ILE A 242 -1.20 -10.75 -7.87
C ILE A 242 -2.19 -9.59 -7.87
N LEU A 243 -3.44 -9.92 -7.57
CA LEU A 243 -4.52 -8.98 -7.27
C LEU A 243 -4.90 -9.14 -5.80
N GLN A 244 -4.89 -8.06 -5.04
CA GLN A 244 -5.43 -8.02 -3.68
C GLN A 244 -6.53 -6.97 -3.61
N VAL A 245 -7.73 -7.38 -3.22
CA VAL A 245 -8.89 -6.51 -3.07
C VAL A 245 -9.38 -6.62 -1.65
N GLN A 246 -9.50 -5.48 -0.96
CA GLN A 246 -10.19 -5.37 0.30
C GLN A 246 -11.44 -4.54 0.08
N ASN A 247 -12.60 -5.17 0.24
CA ASN A 247 -13.88 -4.49 0.16
C ASN A 247 -14.23 -3.98 1.57
N GLN A 248 -14.27 -2.66 1.71
CA GLN A 248 -14.73 -1.99 2.93
C GLN A 248 -16.16 -1.52 2.73
N TRP A 249 -17.06 -1.87 3.63
CA TRP A 249 -18.46 -1.42 3.55
C TRP A 249 -18.60 0.06 3.92
N GLY A 250 -19.40 0.78 3.15
CA GLY A 250 -19.84 2.14 3.46
C GLY A 250 -20.80 2.15 4.63
N MET A 251 -20.88 3.30 5.32
CA MET A 251 -21.80 3.49 6.45
C MET A 251 -23.26 3.21 6.08
N ASP A 252 -23.64 3.46 4.83
CA ASP A 252 -24.97 3.18 4.30
C ASP A 252 -25.28 1.69 4.30
N LEU A 253 -24.34 0.84 3.90
CA LEU A 253 -24.51 -0.62 3.92
C LEU A 253 -24.46 -1.18 5.35
N GLN A 254 -23.59 -0.63 6.20
CA GLN A 254 -23.46 -1.08 7.60
C GLN A 254 -24.72 -0.81 8.44
N LEU A 255 -25.48 0.25 8.12
CA LEU A 255 -26.69 0.63 8.84
C LEU A 255 -27.91 -0.22 8.49
N ASP A 256 -27.91 -0.85 7.31
CA ASP A 256 -29.00 -1.68 6.81
C ASP A 256 -28.91 -3.15 7.33
N GLU A 257 -28.04 -3.41 8.32
CA GLU A 257 -27.90 -4.68 9.08
C GLU A 257 -27.92 -5.98 8.26
N GLY A 258 -27.53 -5.95 6.99
CA GLY A 258 -27.39 -7.16 6.18
C GLY A 258 -28.65 -7.67 5.48
N GLU A 259 -29.68 -6.84 5.25
CA GLU A 259 -30.70 -7.15 4.21
C GLU A 259 -30.13 -6.91 2.80
N PHE A 260 -29.06 -7.62 2.40
CA PHE A 260 -28.42 -7.44 1.09
C PHE A 260 -28.28 -8.74 0.28
N ASP A 261 -28.96 -8.79 -0.87
CA ASP A 261 -28.92 -9.89 -1.86
C ASP A 261 -27.64 -9.84 -2.75
N TYR A 262 -26.45 -9.83 -2.16
CA TYR A 262 -25.17 -9.88 -2.87
C TYR A 262 -24.28 -11.01 -2.33
N PRO A 263 -23.41 -11.62 -3.16
CA PRO A 263 -23.05 -11.24 -4.52
C PRO A 263 -23.90 -11.91 -5.62
N ASP A 264 -24.20 -11.15 -6.67
CA ASP A 264 -24.87 -11.62 -7.89
C ASP A 264 -23.93 -12.49 -8.73
N VAL A 265 -24.19 -13.81 -8.77
CA VAL A 265 -23.36 -14.81 -9.44
C VAL A 265 -23.31 -14.60 -10.96
N GLU A 266 -24.39 -14.10 -11.58
CA GLU A 266 -24.40 -13.82 -13.03
C GLU A 266 -23.40 -12.71 -13.42
N ALA A 267 -22.99 -11.90 -12.45
CA ALA A 267 -22.11 -10.77 -12.62
C ALA A 267 -20.62 -11.07 -12.30
N MET A 268 -20.27 -12.32 -11.99
CA MET A 268 -18.91 -12.71 -11.57
C MET A 268 -17.89 -12.76 -12.73
N GLU A 269 -18.39 -13.01 -13.96
CA GLU A 269 -17.53 -13.16 -15.13
C GLU A 269 -16.99 -11.82 -15.64
N VAL A 270 -15.70 -11.82 -16.01
CA VAL A 270 -15.06 -10.70 -16.69
C VAL A 270 -14.67 -11.13 -18.10
N PRO A 271 -15.40 -10.67 -19.14
CA PRO A 271 -15.15 -11.08 -20.51
C PRO A 271 -13.70 -10.83 -20.95
N GLY A 272 -13.02 -11.89 -21.40
CA GLY A 272 -11.66 -11.82 -21.92
C GLY A 272 -10.56 -11.65 -20.85
N LEU A 273 -10.86 -11.87 -19.56
CA LEU A 273 -9.90 -11.73 -18.46
C LEU A 273 -8.60 -12.52 -18.70
N GLY A 274 -8.69 -13.79 -19.12
CA GLY A 274 -7.50 -14.61 -19.42
C GLY A 274 -6.60 -14.06 -20.51
N LYS A 275 -7.16 -13.34 -21.50
CA LYS A 275 -6.38 -12.68 -22.55
C LYS A 275 -5.78 -11.35 -22.08
N SER A 276 -6.48 -10.66 -21.19
CA SER A 276 -6.09 -9.37 -20.63
C SER A 276 -5.03 -9.48 -19.54
N CYS A 277 -5.13 -10.50 -18.69
CA CYS A 277 -4.31 -10.75 -17.51
C CYS A 277 -3.80 -12.21 -17.48
N PRO A 278 -3.07 -12.67 -18.52
CA PRO A 278 -2.72 -14.08 -18.70
C PRO A 278 -1.78 -14.66 -17.63
N LYS A 279 -1.16 -13.80 -16.81
CA LYS A 279 -0.21 -14.20 -15.76
C LYS A 279 -0.80 -14.09 -14.37
N LEU A 280 -2.09 -13.77 -14.23
CA LEU A 280 -2.72 -13.64 -12.92
C LEU A 280 -2.76 -15.03 -12.26
N GLU A 281 -2.04 -15.15 -11.14
CA GLU A 281 -1.78 -16.39 -10.42
C GLU A 281 -2.52 -16.41 -9.07
N THR A 282 -2.48 -15.28 -8.36
CA THR A 282 -3.03 -15.16 -7.01
C THR A 282 -4.04 -14.03 -6.93
N ILE A 283 -5.21 -14.34 -6.39
CA ILE A 283 -6.22 -13.35 -6.00
C ILE A 283 -6.39 -13.44 -4.49
N ILE A 284 -6.27 -12.33 -3.78
CA ILE A 284 -6.51 -12.22 -2.34
C ILE A 284 -7.69 -11.30 -2.15
N TRP A 285 -8.74 -11.78 -1.50
CA TRP A 285 -9.99 -11.07 -1.32
C TRP A 285 -10.33 -10.97 0.16
N ALA A 286 -10.20 -9.76 0.70
CA ALA A 286 -10.69 -9.44 2.03
C ALA A 286 -12.14 -8.96 1.90
N VAL A 287 -13.03 -9.63 2.61
CA VAL A 287 -14.47 -9.38 2.64
C VAL A 287 -14.88 -9.00 4.06
N GLU A 288 -15.82 -8.07 4.22
CA GLU A 288 -16.34 -7.66 5.53
C GLU A 288 -17.82 -8.04 5.61
N GLN A 289 -18.31 -8.38 6.81
CA GLN A 289 -19.73 -8.39 7.24
C GLN A 289 -20.72 -9.19 6.36
N GLY A 290 -21.10 -10.41 6.74
CA GLY A 290 -22.19 -11.16 6.07
C GLY A 290 -21.85 -11.70 4.68
N VAL A 291 -20.79 -11.16 4.04
CA VAL A 291 -20.30 -11.59 2.73
C VAL A 291 -19.69 -13.00 2.78
N PRO A 292 -18.87 -13.38 3.78
CA PRO A 292 -18.47 -14.78 3.93
C PRO A 292 -19.68 -15.71 3.93
N GLU A 293 -20.68 -15.42 4.76
CA GLU A 293 -21.90 -16.22 4.87
C GLU A 293 -22.60 -16.33 3.51
N ALA A 294 -22.84 -15.22 2.80
CA ALA A 294 -23.46 -15.24 1.47
C ALA A 294 -22.62 -15.97 0.39
N LEU A 295 -21.29 -16.03 0.55
CA LEU A 295 -20.39 -16.74 -0.37
C LEU A 295 -20.37 -18.25 -0.15
N TYR A 296 -20.56 -18.70 1.09
CA TYR A 296 -20.46 -20.08 1.53
C TYR A 296 -21.82 -20.74 1.82
N GLU A 297 -22.91 -19.97 1.95
CA GLU A 297 -24.25 -20.52 2.13
C GLU A 297 -24.69 -21.31 0.90
N ASP A 298 -25.16 -22.54 1.14
CA ASP A 298 -25.81 -23.37 0.13
C ASP A 298 -27.13 -22.71 -0.25
N TRP A 299 -27.22 -22.22 -1.50
CA TRP A 299 -28.46 -21.70 -2.06
C TRP A 299 -29.43 -22.87 -2.31
N SER A 300 -30.03 -23.37 -1.23
CA SER A 300 -31.07 -24.41 -1.13
C SER A 300 -30.79 -25.80 -1.73
N GLU A 301 -30.11 -25.98 -2.88
CA GLU A 301 -29.90 -27.28 -3.55
C GLU A 301 -28.73 -27.27 -4.59
N GLY A 302 -27.57 -26.64 -4.33
CA GLY A 302 -26.46 -26.60 -5.32
C GLY A 302 -25.16 -25.94 -4.84
N ASP A 303 -24.14 -25.89 -5.71
CA ASP A 303 -22.81 -25.35 -5.41
C ASP A 303 -22.86 -23.91 -4.88
N ALA A 304 -22.06 -23.63 -3.83
CA ALA A 304 -21.95 -22.32 -3.23
C ALA A 304 -21.39 -21.28 -4.24
N PRO A 305 -21.76 -20.00 -4.12
CA PRO A 305 -21.25 -18.93 -4.99
C PRO A 305 -19.72 -18.89 -5.11
N ILE A 306 -19.01 -19.19 -4.03
CA ILE A 306 -17.54 -19.23 -4.04
C ILE A 306 -16.98 -20.36 -4.92
N GLN A 307 -17.58 -21.55 -4.91
CA GLN A 307 -17.14 -22.68 -5.73
C GLN A 307 -17.33 -22.35 -7.22
N ASN A 308 -18.49 -21.80 -7.58
CA ASN A 308 -18.75 -21.33 -8.94
C ASN A 308 -17.73 -20.30 -9.39
N TYR A 309 -17.39 -19.34 -8.52
CA TYR A 309 -16.39 -18.34 -8.82
C TYR A 309 -14.99 -18.94 -9.03
N VAL A 310 -14.56 -19.85 -8.15
CA VAL A 310 -13.25 -20.52 -8.28
C VAL A 310 -13.17 -21.31 -9.58
N ARG A 311 -14.21 -22.06 -9.96
CA ARG A 311 -14.26 -22.76 -11.26
C ARG A 311 -14.13 -21.81 -12.43
N THR A 312 -14.87 -20.69 -12.40
CA THR A 312 -14.74 -19.64 -13.42
C THR A 312 -13.32 -19.09 -13.50
N LEU A 313 -12.64 -18.89 -12.37
CA LEU A 313 -11.25 -18.45 -12.35
C LEU A 313 -10.31 -19.49 -12.98
N VAL A 314 -10.43 -20.76 -12.59
CA VAL A 314 -9.63 -21.87 -13.13
C VAL A 314 -9.82 -21.99 -14.65
N ASP A 315 -11.06 -21.92 -15.14
CA ASP A 315 -11.38 -22.02 -16.57
C ASP A 315 -10.91 -20.80 -17.37
N THR A 316 -10.95 -19.61 -16.76
CA THR A 316 -10.66 -18.35 -17.45
C THR A 316 -9.18 -17.97 -17.42
N LEU A 317 -8.46 -18.25 -16.33
CA LEU A 317 -7.10 -17.78 -16.08
C LEU A 317 -6.07 -18.90 -16.27
N PRO A 318 -5.24 -18.86 -17.33
CA PRO A 318 -4.35 -19.97 -17.67
C PRO A 318 -3.18 -20.18 -16.69
N SER A 319 -2.90 -19.22 -15.82
CA SER A 319 -1.84 -19.30 -14.81
C SER A 319 -2.40 -19.30 -13.39
N PHE A 320 -3.71 -19.47 -13.20
CA PHE A 320 -4.31 -19.41 -11.88
C PHE A 320 -3.72 -20.46 -10.95
N VAL A 321 -3.37 -20.04 -9.74
CA VAL A 321 -2.81 -20.89 -8.69
C VAL A 321 -3.75 -20.94 -7.50
N ARG A 322 -4.19 -19.77 -7.03
CA ARG A 322 -5.02 -19.70 -5.82
C ARG A 322 -5.89 -18.45 -5.73
N LEU A 323 -7.06 -18.63 -5.11
CA LEU A 323 -7.89 -17.58 -4.53
C LEU A 323 -7.80 -17.70 -3.00
N VAL A 324 -7.60 -16.58 -2.33
CA VAL A 324 -7.68 -16.49 -0.87
C VAL A 324 -8.85 -15.60 -0.50
N VAL A 325 -9.72 -16.07 0.39
CA VAL A 325 -10.81 -15.30 0.97
C VAL A 325 -10.60 -15.23 2.48
N TYR A 326 -10.78 -14.05 3.08
CA TYR A 326 -10.71 -13.91 4.53
C TYR A 326 -11.53 -12.70 4.99
N ASP A 327 -12.05 -12.78 6.21
CA ASP A 327 -12.61 -11.63 6.91
C ASP A 327 -11.51 -10.95 7.74
N PRO A 328 -11.17 -9.67 7.50
CA PRO A 328 -10.13 -8.97 8.25
C PRO A 328 -10.47 -8.74 9.73
N GLU A 329 -11.75 -8.78 10.12
CA GLU A 329 -12.19 -8.65 11.52
C GLU A 329 -12.09 -9.98 12.28
N GLU A 330 -12.33 -11.10 11.61
CA GLU A 330 -12.28 -12.44 12.21
C GLU A 330 -10.94 -13.16 12.04
N ALA A 331 -10.13 -12.75 11.05
CA ALA A 331 -8.89 -13.44 10.71
C ALA A 331 -7.91 -13.45 11.90
N THR A 332 -7.51 -14.65 12.28
CA THR A 332 -6.47 -14.83 13.31
C THR A 332 -5.13 -14.40 12.73
N THR A 333 -4.48 -13.43 13.38
CA THR A 333 -3.16 -12.95 12.99
C THR A 333 -2.05 -13.71 13.74
N THR A 334 -1.04 -14.11 12.99
CA THR A 334 0.21 -14.68 13.53
C THR A 334 1.06 -13.58 14.16
N PRO A 335 2.00 -13.91 15.06
CA PRO A 335 2.92 -12.94 15.66
C PRO A 335 3.76 -12.15 14.65
N ASP A 336 3.99 -12.72 13.46
CA ASP A 336 4.77 -12.12 12.38
C ASP A 336 3.93 -11.24 11.44
N GLY A 337 2.63 -11.08 11.75
CA GLY A 337 1.70 -10.23 10.98
C GLY A 337 1.09 -10.89 9.74
N MET A 338 1.30 -12.20 9.54
CA MET A 338 0.53 -13.01 8.58
C MET A 338 -0.85 -13.34 9.16
N PHE A 339 -1.78 -13.83 8.35
CA PHE A 339 -3.14 -14.17 8.78
C PHE A 339 -3.59 -15.51 8.22
N TYR A 340 -4.56 -16.15 8.86
CA TYR A 340 -5.24 -17.33 8.31
C TYR A 340 -6.36 -16.91 7.35
N GLY A 341 -6.51 -17.63 6.25
CA GLY A 341 -7.59 -17.42 5.28
C GLY A 341 -7.92 -18.70 4.53
N ASP A 342 -9.05 -18.69 3.86
CA ASP A 342 -9.57 -19.80 3.08
C ASP A 342 -8.92 -19.81 1.70
N ILE A 343 -8.22 -20.89 1.38
CA ILE A 343 -7.44 -21.03 0.16
C ILE A 343 -8.12 -22.02 -0.78
N TRP A 344 -8.56 -21.50 -1.92
CA TRP A 344 -9.12 -22.23 -3.03
C TRP A 344 -8.10 -22.36 -4.16
N THR A 345 -7.95 -23.56 -4.70
CA THR A 345 -7.00 -23.91 -5.76
C THR A 345 -7.69 -24.79 -6.80
N GLN A 346 -7.00 -25.11 -7.89
CA GLN A 346 -7.51 -26.08 -8.87
C GLN A 346 -7.75 -27.48 -8.27
N GLU A 347 -7.01 -27.85 -7.22
CA GLU A 347 -7.09 -29.20 -6.63
C GLU A 347 -8.29 -29.37 -5.70
N ASN A 348 -8.76 -28.28 -5.08
CA ASN A 348 -9.86 -28.30 -4.11
C ASN A 348 -11.09 -27.49 -4.58
N MET A 349 -11.14 -27.03 -5.83
CA MET A 349 -12.25 -26.19 -6.34
C MET A 349 -13.65 -26.83 -6.26
N ASP A 350 -13.70 -28.17 -6.21
CA ASP A 350 -14.93 -28.95 -6.07
C ASP A 350 -15.10 -29.53 -4.64
N SER A 351 -14.27 -29.12 -3.69
CA SER A 351 -14.39 -29.49 -2.28
C SER A 351 -15.52 -28.71 -1.62
N ASP A 352 -16.18 -29.34 -0.65
CA ASP A 352 -17.19 -28.68 0.20
C ASP A 352 -16.55 -27.62 1.11
N GLU A 353 -15.27 -27.80 1.48
CA GLU A 353 -14.52 -26.89 2.35
C GLU A 353 -13.19 -26.46 1.71
N PRO A 354 -12.74 -25.20 1.92
CA PRO A 354 -11.42 -24.72 1.50
C PRO A 354 -10.29 -25.24 2.39
N ASP A 355 -9.05 -25.12 1.91
CA ASP A 355 -7.88 -25.28 2.77
C ASP A 355 -7.67 -24.02 3.60
N ASN A 356 -7.74 -24.09 4.92
CA ASN A 356 -7.47 -22.96 5.80
C ASN A 356 -5.99 -22.96 6.24
N ASP A 357 -5.20 -22.00 5.77
CA ASP A 357 -3.75 -21.91 6.05
C ASP A 357 -3.25 -20.46 6.13
N VAL A 358 -1.97 -20.29 6.50
CA VAL A 358 -1.30 -19.00 6.69
C VAL A 358 -1.02 -18.33 5.35
N VAL A 359 -1.44 -17.07 5.25
CA VAL A 359 -1.32 -16.21 4.07
C VAL A 359 -0.14 -15.24 4.24
N ASP A 360 0.98 -15.54 3.59
CA ASP A 360 2.17 -14.67 3.54
C ASP A 360 2.14 -13.75 2.30
N THR A 361 1.31 -12.71 2.37
CA THR A 361 1.16 -11.72 1.29
C THR A 361 2.51 -11.06 0.89
N PRO A 362 3.37 -10.64 1.84
CA PRO A 362 4.70 -10.11 1.50
C PRO A 362 5.56 -11.06 0.67
N LEU A 363 5.64 -12.33 1.06
CA LEU A 363 6.43 -13.34 0.35
C LEU A 363 5.89 -13.55 -1.07
N TRP A 364 4.59 -13.75 -1.22
CA TRP A 364 3.99 -13.98 -2.54
C TRP A 364 4.19 -12.78 -3.47
N LYS A 365 4.07 -11.55 -2.96
CA LYS A 365 4.39 -10.32 -3.71
C LYS A 365 5.85 -10.29 -4.16
N GLN A 366 6.78 -10.70 -3.30
CA GLN A 366 8.19 -10.79 -3.63
C GLN A 366 8.47 -11.82 -4.73
N GLU A 367 7.89 -13.02 -4.61
CA GLU A 367 8.02 -14.10 -5.59
C GLU A 367 7.47 -13.69 -6.96
N ALA A 368 6.29 -13.07 -7.00
CA ALA A 368 5.69 -12.56 -8.23
C ALA A 368 6.59 -11.51 -8.93
N CYS A 369 7.17 -10.60 -8.15
CA CYS A 369 8.10 -9.60 -8.68
C CYS A 369 9.41 -10.23 -9.18
N ALA A 370 9.96 -11.22 -8.48
CA ALA A 370 11.15 -11.95 -8.90
C ALA A 370 10.91 -12.70 -10.22
N ALA A 371 9.81 -13.46 -10.32
CA ALA A 371 9.44 -14.21 -11.50
C ALA A 371 9.17 -13.31 -12.73
N ALA A 372 8.69 -12.08 -12.53
CA ALA A 372 8.55 -11.10 -13.61
C ALA A 372 9.91 -10.61 -14.15
N THR A 373 10.96 -10.61 -13.32
CA THR A 373 12.31 -10.12 -13.65
C THR A 373 13.13 -11.17 -14.42
N GLU A 374 12.98 -12.45 -14.09
CA GLU A 374 13.66 -13.57 -14.78
C GLU A 374 13.20 -13.75 -16.24
N VAL A 375 11.92 -13.51 -16.53
CA VAL A 375 11.39 -13.59 -17.90
C VAL A 375 11.95 -12.45 -18.78
N SER A 376 12.29 -11.31 -18.18
CA SER A 376 12.85 -10.16 -18.90
C SER A 376 14.33 -10.35 -19.23
N THR A 377 15.08 -11.06 -18.40
CA THR A 377 16.53 -11.31 -18.61
C THR A 377 16.78 -12.45 -19.60
N LYS A 378 15.91 -13.47 -19.63
CA LYS A 378 15.97 -14.55 -20.65
C LYS A 378 15.65 -14.08 -22.08
N LYS A 379 14.96 -12.94 -22.26
CA LYS A 379 14.71 -12.32 -23.58
C LYS A 379 15.83 -11.37 -24.04
N ALA A 380 16.77 -11.04 -23.17
CA ALA A 380 17.87 -10.10 -23.44
C ALA A 380 19.22 -10.80 -23.68
N ARG A 381 19.23 -12.13 -23.66
CA ARG A 381 20.31 -13.00 -24.16
C ARG A 381 19.78 -13.72 -25.39
#